data_AF-A0A957QX80-F1
#
_entry.id   AF-A0A957QX80-F1
#
_cell.length_a   1.000
_cell.length_b   1.000
_cell.length_c   1.000
_cell.angle_alpha   90.00
_cell.angle_beta   90.00
_cell.angle_gamma   90.00
#
_symmetry.space_group_name_H-M   'P 1'
#
loop_
_entity.id
_entity.type
_entity.pdbx_description
1 polymer ?
#
loop_
_entity_poly.entity_id
_entity_poly.type
_entity_poly.pdbx_seq_one_letter_code
_entity_poly.pdbx_strand_id
1 'polypeptide(L)'
;MAQIDEMRLVVRVARMYYEWDMKQAAIAKQLGLSQPTVSRLLQQAKDMGIIRISVSVPQGVYTDLEEQLVKRFRLRDAIVVDCSGESDERFIERQIGAAAAYYLESALRPNEVVGISSWSATLLALVDAMHPAPRKGDVRVVQILGGVGSPSAEA
;
A
#
# COMPACT_ATOMS: atom_id res chain seq x y z
N MET A 1 3.44 45.08 8.31
CA MET A 1 4.80 44.75 7.81
C MET A 1 5.25 43.38 8.32
N ALA A 2 5.32 43.12 9.62
CA ALA A 2 5.77 41.84 10.19
C ALA A 2 5.08 40.57 9.62
N GLN A 3 3.77 40.62 9.38
CA GLN A 3 3.01 39.46 8.87
C GLN A 3 3.39 39.05 7.43
N ILE A 4 3.80 40.01 6.60
CA ILE A 4 4.24 39.73 5.22
C ILE A 4 5.63 39.09 5.24
N ASP A 5 6.51 39.53 6.14
CA ASP A 5 7.87 38.98 6.24
C ASP A 5 7.87 37.56 6.83
N GLU A 6 6.96 37.27 7.76
CA GLU A 6 6.73 35.90 8.23
C GLU A 6 6.23 35.00 7.10
N MET A 7 5.25 35.48 6.32
CA MET A 7 4.74 34.74 5.15
C MET A 7 5.84 34.46 4.11
N ARG A 8 6.71 35.45 3.85
CA ARG A 8 7.87 35.27 2.96
C ARG A 8 8.81 34.17 3.46
N LEU A 9 9.05 34.09 4.77
CA LEU A 9 9.90 33.05 5.34
C LEU A 9 9.27 31.67 5.18
N VAL A 10 7.97 31.54 5.45
CA VAL A 10 7.19 30.30 5.28
C VAL A 10 7.28 29.80 3.82
N VAL A 11 7.01 30.69 2.85
CA VAL A 11 7.11 30.36 1.42
C VAL A 11 8.54 30.00 1.03
N ARG A 12 9.54 30.73 1.51
CA ARG A 12 10.95 30.44 1.19
C ARG A 12 11.37 29.05 1.69
N VAL A 13 11.01 28.70 2.92
CA VAL A 13 11.28 27.37 3.48
C VAL A 13 10.57 26.28 2.69
N ALA A 14 9.30 26.51 2.31
CA ALA A 14 8.54 25.57 1.49
C ALA A 14 9.20 25.31 0.12
N ARG A 15 9.63 26.37 -0.58
CA ARG A 15 10.33 26.24 -1.87
C ARG A 15 11.67 25.52 -1.73
N MET A 16 12.46 25.86 -0.71
CA MET A 16 13.73 25.17 -0.44
C MET A 16 13.53 23.65 -0.24
N TYR A 17 12.46 23.25 0.46
CA TYR A 17 12.19 21.85 0.73
C TYR A 17 11.58 21.12 -0.47
N TYR A 18 10.55 21.66 -1.10
CA TYR A 18 9.77 20.96 -2.13
C TYR A 18 10.25 21.22 -3.57
N GLU A 19 10.77 22.40 -3.89
CA GLU A 19 11.27 22.70 -5.25
C GLU A 19 12.76 22.37 -5.39
N TRP A 20 13.55 22.54 -4.33
CA TRP A 20 15.01 22.36 -4.37
C TRP A 20 15.49 21.09 -3.65
N ASP A 21 14.57 20.25 -3.19
CA ASP A 21 14.81 18.95 -2.53
C ASP A 21 15.84 19.04 -1.37
N MET A 22 15.86 20.17 -0.67
CA MET A 22 16.80 20.38 0.43
C MET A 22 16.31 19.68 1.70
N LYS A 23 17.20 18.94 2.36
CA LYS A 23 16.93 18.39 3.70
C LYS A 23 16.71 19.51 4.71
N GLN A 24 15.77 19.33 5.64
CA GLN A 24 15.43 20.35 6.67
C GLN A 24 16.65 20.84 7.47
N ALA A 25 17.61 19.95 7.77
CA ALA A 25 18.85 20.33 8.47
C ALA A 25 19.74 21.29 7.65
N ALA A 26 19.78 21.13 6.32
CA ALA A 26 20.52 22.02 5.44
C ALA A 26 19.83 23.39 5.33
N ILE A 27 18.50 23.41 5.23
CA ILE A 27 17.68 24.63 5.24
C ILE A 27 17.89 25.40 6.55
N ALA A 28 17.86 24.69 7.68
CA ALA A 28 18.07 25.24 9.01
C ALA A 28 19.43 25.96 9.10
N LYS A 29 20.51 25.29 8.67
CA LYS A 29 21.85 25.88 8.63
C LYS A 29 21.94 27.11 7.72
N GLN A 30 21.34 27.05 6.53
CA GLN A 30 21.41 28.15 5.56
C GLN A 30 20.63 29.39 5.99
N LEU A 31 19.51 29.21 6.70
CA LEU A 31 18.66 30.32 7.17
C LEU A 31 18.98 30.76 8.61
N GLY A 32 19.95 30.13 9.27
CA GLY A 32 20.27 30.41 10.68
C GLY A 32 19.12 30.04 11.64
N LEU A 33 18.33 29.02 11.28
CA LEU A 33 17.19 28.54 12.05
C LEU A 33 17.50 27.18 12.69
N SER A 34 16.68 26.77 13.66
CA SER A 34 16.70 25.39 14.15
C SER A 34 15.91 24.46 13.22
N GLN A 35 16.28 23.18 13.16
CA GLN A 35 15.52 22.18 12.39
C GLN A 35 14.05 22.07 12.84
N PRO A 36 13.71 22.08 14.15
CA PRO A 36 12.31 22.18 14.59
C PRO A 36 11.58 23.42 14.07
N THR A 37 12.25 24.57 13.97
CA THR A 37 11.67 25.79 13.38
C THR A 37 11.33 25.59 11.91
N VAL A 38 12.23 24.97 11.14
CA VAL A 38 11.99 24.62 9.73
C VAL A 38 10.79 23.68 9.60
N SER A 39 10.72 22.62 10.41
CA SER A 39 9.58 21.70 10.42
C SER A 39 8.25 22.42 10.73
N ARG A 40 8.25 23.33 11.71
CA ARG A 40 7.07 24.14 12.07
C ARG A 40 6.63 25.05 10.91
N LEU A 41 7.57 25.70 10.22
CA LEU A 41 7.27 26.55 9.06
C LEU A 41 6.73 25.75 7.88
N LEU A 42 7.22 24.53 7.64
CA LEU A 42 6.66 23.62 6.64
C LEU A 42 5.24 23.19 6.99
N GLN A 43 4.97 22.91 8.26
CA GLN A 43 3.61 22.59 8.72
C GLN A 43 2.68 23.80 8.56
N GLN A 44 3.12 24.98 8.98
CA GLN A 44 2.38 26.24 8.79
C GLN A 44 2.07 26.51 7.30
N ALA A 45 3.00 26.23 6.40
CA ALA A 45 2.78 26.32 4.96
C ALA A 45 1.70 25.34 4.45
N LYS A 46 1.60 24.14 5.02
CA LYS A 46 0.51 23.19 4.72
C LYS A 46 -0.82 23.66 5.28
N ASP A 47 -0.84 24.09 6.54
CA ASP A 47 -2.06 24.53 7.23
C ASP A 47 -2.67 25.78 6.55
N MET A 48 -1.83 26.66 6.02
CA MET A 48 -2.24 27.84 5.24
C MET A 48 -2.63 27.52 3.78
N GLY A 49 -2.47 26.27 3.33
CA GLY A 49 -2.77 25.86 1.95
C GLY A 49 -1.77 26.39 0.91
N ILE A 50 -0.61 26.89 1.34
CA ILE A 50 0.50 27.32 0.46
C ILE A 50 1.11 26.09 -0.22
N ILE A 51 1.18 24.97 0.49
CA ILE A 51 1.58 23.67 -0.05
C ILE A 51 0.32 22.84 -0.26
N ARG A 52 0.15 22.30 -1.47
CA ARG A 52 -0.83 21.26 -1.77
C ARG A 52 -0.09 20.03 -2.26
N ILE A 53 -0.25 18.93 -1.54
CA ILE A 53 0.31 17.63 -1.93
C ILE A 53 -0.80 16.86 -2.62
N SER A 54 -0.57 16.52 -3.88
CA SER A 54 -1.46 15.64 -4.64
C SER A 54 -0.71 14.36 -4.95
N VAL A 55 -1.32 13.22 -4.65
CA VAL A 55 -0.81 11.90 -5.02
C VAL A 55 -1.68 11.40 -6.17
N SER A 56 -1.08 11.23 -7.34
CA SER A 56 -1.76 10.66 -8.49
C SER A 56 -1.75 9.14 -8.36
N VAL A 57 -2.90 8.58 -8.01
CA VAL A 57 -3.10 7.12 -7.96
C VAL A 57 -3.25 6.60 -9.40
N PRO A 58 -2.46 5.60 -9.83
CA PRO A 58 -2.58 5.04 -11.16
C PRO A 58 -3.95 4.34 -11.34
N GLN A 59 -4.39 4.20 -12.59
CA GLN A 59 -5.59 3.43 -12.88
C GLN A 59 -5.46 1.98 -12.37
N GLY A 60 -6.55 1.45 -11.85
CA GLY A 60 -6.63 0.11 -11.29
C GLY A 60 -6.13 -0.04 -9.84
N VAL A 61 -5.68 1.04 -9.21
CA VAL A 61 -5.33 1.06 -7.78
C VAL A 61 -6.39 1.86 -7.02
N TYR A 62 -6.97 1.27 -5.97
CA TYR A 62 -8.10 1.84 -5.24
C TYR A 62 -7.83 1.98 -3.74
N THR A 63 -6.72 2.61 -3.37
CA THR A 63 -6.30 2.78 -1.96
C THR A 63 -7.38 3.39 -1.08
N ASP A 64 -8.12 4.38 -1.58
CA ASP A 64 -9.19 5.03 -0.81
C ASP A 64 -10.34 4.06 -0.50
N LEU A 65 -10.63 3.13 -1.41
CA LEU A 65 -11.66 2.11 -1.21
C LEU A 65 -11.16 1.02 -0.26
N GLU A 66 -9.91 0.57 -0.41
CA GLU A 66 -9.24 -0.36 0.51
C GLU A 66 -9.28 0.15 1.95
N GLU A 67 -8.89 1.41 2.17
CA GLU A 67 -8.95 2.04 3.48
C GLU A 67 -10.37 2.11 4.05
N GLN A 68 -11.36 2.38 3.20
CA GLN A 68 -12.76 2.40 3.60
C GLN A 68 -13.26 1.01 4.00
N LEU A 69 -12.88 -0.04 3.27
CA LEU A 69 -13.22 -1.43 3.61
C LEU A 69 -12.60 -1.82 4.96
N VAL A 70 -11.33 -1.53 5.16
CA VAL A 70 -10.61 -1.76 6.43
C VAL A 70 -11.33 -1.07 7.59
N LYS A 71 -11.63 0.22 7.46
CA LYS A 71 -12.31 1.00 8.51
C LYS A 71 -13.74 0.50 8.78
N ARG A 72 -14.51 0.22 7.71
CA ARG A 72 -15.93 -0.14 7.80
C ARG A 72 -16.15 -1.51 8.42
N PHE A 73 -15.33 -2.49 8.02
CA PHE A 73 -15.46 -3.89 8.42
C PHE A 73 -14.45 -4.31 9.49
N ARG A 74 -13.58 -3.39 9.94
CA ARG A 74 -12.51 -3.64 10.94
C ARG A 74 -11.58 -4.78 10.51
N LEU A 75 -11.24 -4.80 9.23
CA LEU A 75 -10.30 -5.78 8.68
C LEU A 75 -8.88 -5.43 9.12
N ARG A 76 -7.99 -6.42 9.09
CA ARG A 76 -6.56 -6.17 9.24
C ARG A 76 -5.99 -5.48 8.00
N ASP A 77 -6.47 -5.89 6.84
CA ASP A 77 -6.04 -5.39 5.53
C ASP A 77 -7.14 -5.64 4.48
N ALA A 78 -7.08 -4.92 3.37
CA ALA A 78 -7.94 -5.13 2.21
C ALA A 78 -7.20 -4.74 0.92
N ILE A 79 -7.39 -5.55 -0.13
CA ILE A 79 -6.86 -5.27 -1.47
C ILE A 79 -8.03 -5.26 -2.43
N VAL A 80 -8.12 -4.24 -3.28
CA VAL A 80 -9.12 -4.13 -4.33
C VAL A 80 -8.44 -4.27 -5.68
N VAL A 81 -8.88 -5.27 -6.45
CA VAL A 81 -8.36 -5.55 -7.78
C VAL A 81 -9.31 -5.02 -8.83
N ASP A 82 -8.79 -4.25 -9.77
CA ASP A 82 -9.55 -3.81 -10.94
C ASP A 82 -9.76 -4.98 -11.90
N CYS A 83 -11.02 -5.32 -12.14
CA CYS A 83 -11.42 -6.30 -13.15
C CYS A 83 -12.28 -5.65 -14.26
N SER A 84 -12.23 -4.33 -14.39
CA SER A 84 -13.02 -3.62 -15.39
C SER A 84 -12.57 -4.02 -16.81
N GLY A 85 -13.55 -4.36 -17.65
CA GLY A 85 -13.33 -4.69 -19.06
C GLY A 85 -13.63 -6.16 -19.43
N GLU A 86 -13.71 -7.07 -18.47
CA GLU A 86 -13.98 -8.48 -18.75
C GLU A 86 -14.82 -9.12 -17.64
N SER A 87 -16.01 -9.61 -18.00
CA SER A 87 -16.92 -10.28 -17.06
C SER A 87 -16.69 -11.80 -16.97
N ASP A 88 -15.61 -12.30 -17.57
CA ASP A 88 -15.24 -13.72 -17.47
C ASP A 88 -14.80 -14.04 -16.05
N GLU A 89 -15.51 -14.96 -15.41
CA GLU A 89 -15.23 -15.42 -14.05
C GLU A 89 -13.79 -15.94 -13.91
N ARG A 90 -13.27 -16.65 -14.92
CA ARG A 90 -11.87 -17.14 -14.92
C ARG A 90 -10.85 -16.02 -15.00
N PHE A 91 -11.21 -14.88 -15.59
CA PHE A 91 -10.33 -13.71 -15.61
C PHE A 91 -10.29 -13.06 -14.23
N ILE A 92 -11.46 -12.85 -13.63
CA ILE A 92 -11.61 -12.26 -12.29
C ILE A 92 -10.86 -13.10 -11.25
N GLU A 93 -11.02 -14.43 -11.28
CA GLU A 93 -10.31 -15.35 -10.38
C GLU A 93 -8.79 -15.25 -10.51
N ARG A 94 -8.26 -15.13 -11.75
CA ARG A 94 -6.83 -14.97 -12.00
C ARG A 94 -6.30 -13.63 -11.47
N GLN A 95 -7.04 -12.54 -11.65
CA GLN A 95 -6.66 -11.22 -11.13
C GLN A 95 -6.64 -11.21 -9.60
N ILE A 96 -7.68 -11.77 -8.96
CA ILE A 96 -7.74 -11.91 -7.50
C ILE A 96 -6.61 -12.83 -7.00
N GLY A 97 -6.37 -13.95 -7.69
CA GLY A 97 -5.31 -14.90 -7.37
C GLY A 97 -3.93 -14.25 -7.36
N ALA A 98 -3.59 -13.48 -8.41
CA ALA A 98 -2.32 -12.78 -8.50
C ALA A 98 -2.10 -11.76 -7.36
N ALA A 99 -3.13 -10.96 -7.03
CA ALA A 99 -3.05 -10.02 -5.93
C ALA A 99 -2.89 -10.73 -4.57
N ALA A 100 -3.63 -11.81 -4.37
CA ALA A 100 -3.55 -12.61 -3.15
C ALA A 100 -2.21 -13.35 -3.01
N ALA A 101 -1.60 -13.79 -4.12
CA ALA A 101 -0.28 -14.40 -4.15
C ALA A 101 0.78 -13.42 -3.64
N TYR A 102 0.80 -12.20 -4.19
CA TYR A 102 1.70 -11.15 -3.75
C TYR A 102 1.50 -10.79 -2.26
N TYR A 103 0.26 -10.69 -1.82
CA TYR A 103 -0.05 -10.44 -0.41
C TYR A 103 0.47 -11.56 0.48
N LEU A 104 0.18 -12.82 0.16
CA LEU A 104 0.61 -13.96 0.96
C LEU A 104 2.13 -14.06 1.00
N GLU A 105 2.82 -13.89 -0.13
CA GLU A 105 4.27 -13.90 -0.21
C GLU A 105 4.91 -12.84 0.68
N SER A 106 4.33 -11.64 0.75
CA SER A 106 4.84 -10.54 1.59
C SER A 106 4.49 -10.72 3.07
N ALA A 107 3.35 -11.33 3.37
CA ALA A 107 2.86 -11.49 4.74
C ALA A 107 3.42 -12.73 5.46
N LEU A 108 3.74 -13.80 4.73
CA LEU A 108 4.16 -15.09 5.27
C LEU A 108 5.50 -15.00 6.01
N ARG A 109 5.52 -15.47 7.26
CA ARG A 109 6.71 -15.47 8.12
C ARG A 109 7.28 -16.88 8.29
N PRO A 110 8.58 -17.01 8.65
CA PRO A 110 9.15 -18.30 8.97
C PRO A 110 8.40 -19.01 10.10
N ASN A 111 8.25 -20.33 9.97
CA ASN A 111 7.62 -21.22 10.96
C ASN A 111 6.10 -21.04 11.13
N GLU A 112 5.43 -20.33 10.22
CA GLU A 112 3.97 -20.23 10.20
C GLU A 112 3.31 -21.53 9.69
N VAL A 113 2.07 -21.75 10.13
CA VAL A 113 1.21 -22.84 9.67
C VAL A 113 0.09 -22.23 8.83
N VAL A 114 0.08 -22.54 7.54
CA VAL A 114 -0.94 -22.08 6.60
C VAL A 114 -2.04 -23.13 6.50
N GLY A 115 -3.23 -22.77 6.96
CA GLY A 115 -4.43 -23.59 6.75
C GLY A 115 -5.03 -23.32 5.38
N ILE A 116 -5.23 -24.35 4.56
CA ILE A 116 -5.87 -24.25 3.25
C ILE A 116 -7.17 -25.07 3.22
N SER A 117 -8.26 -24.44 2.76
CA SER A 117 -9.53 -25.13 2.50
C SER A 117 -9.46 -25.86 1.16
N SER A 118 -10.21 -26.95 1.04
CA SER A 118 -10.33 -27.66 -0.24
C SER A 118 -11.29 -26.93 -1.19
N TRP A 119 -11.05 -27.03 -2.51
CA TRP A 119 -12.01 -26.77 -3.59
C TRP A 119 -12.36 -25.30 -3.84
N SER A 120 -11.35 -24.42 -3.94
CA SER A 120 -11.55 -23.02 -4.37
C SER A 120 -10.70 -22.72 -5.60
N ALA A 121 -11.37 -22.41 -6.72
CA ALA A 121 -10.71 -21.97 -7.95
C ALA A 121 -9.88 -20.70 -7.73
N THR A 122 -10.34 -19.78 -6.87
CA THR A 122 -9.58 -18.59 -6.47
C THR A 122 -8.31 -18.92 -5.69
N LEU A 123 -8.35 -19.90 -4.78
CA LEU A 123 -7.15 -20.34 -4.06
C LEU A 123 -6.17 -21.08 -4.98
N LEU A 124 -6.68 -21.82 -5.97
CA LEU A 124 -5.84 -22.44 -6.98
C LEU A 124 -5.16 -21.37 -7.84
N ALA A 125 -5.92 -20.38 -8.34
CA ALA A 125 -5.39 -19.25 -9.10
C ALA A 125 -4.35 -18.45 -8.29
N LEU A 126 -4.53 -18.33 -6.97
CA LEU A 126 -3.52 -17.77 -6.08
C LEU A 126 -2.24 -18.59 -6.13
N VAL A 127 -2.33 -19.91 -5.87
CA VAL A 127 -1.16 -20.80 -5.85
C VAL A 127 -0.43 -20.80 -7.20
N ASP A 128 -1.17 -20.83 -8.31
CA ASP A 128 -0.61 -20.80 -9.66
C ASP A 128 0.10 -19.48 -9.98
N ALA A 129 -0.34 -18.38 -9.37
CA ALA A 129 0.28 -17.06 -9.52
C ALA A 129 1.46 -16.81 -8.55
N MET A 130 1.72 -17.71 -7.60
CA MET A 130 2.84 -17.58 -6.67
C MET A 130 4.18 -17.79 -7.39
N HIS A 131 5.16 -16.97 -7.04
CA HIS A 131 6.53 -17.12 -7.51
C HIS A 131 7.25 -18.20 -6.73
N PRO A 132 8.07 -19.05 -7.39
CA PRO A 132 8.96 -19.97 -6.70
C PRO A 132 9.92 -19.19 -5.80
N ALA A 133 9.73 -19.28 -4.49
CA ALA A 133 10.59 -18.65 -3.51
C ALA A 133 11.49 -19.68 -2.81
N PRO A 134 12.75 -19.33 -2.48
CA PRO A 134 13.53 -20.14 -1.54
C PRO A 134 12.75 -20.25 -0.23
N ARG A 135 12.69 -21.46 0.35
CA ARG A 135 11.91 -21.74 1.57
C ARG A 135 12.19 -20.67 2.63
N LYS A 136 11.18 -19.88 2.98
CA LYS A 136 11.20 -18.96 4.11
C LYS A 136 11.09 -19.75 5.42
N GLY A 137 12.13 -20.52 5.77
CA GLY A 137 12.13 -21.38 6.95
C GLY A 137 11.15 -22.57 6.87
N ASP A 138 10.68 -23.05 8.02
CA ASP A 138 9.83 -24.24 8.15
C ASP A 138 8.33 -23.89 8.11
N VAL A 139 7.87 -23.34 6.98
CA VAL A 139 6.43 -23.11 6.77
C VAL A 139 5.73 -24.44 6.52
N ARG A 140 4.64 -24.69 7.24
CA ARG A 140 3.83 -25.91 7.10
C ARG A 140 2.48 -25.56 6.49
N VAL A 141 2.05 -26.32 5.49
CA VAL A 141 0.71 -26.21 4.92
C VAL A 141 -0.14 -27.35 5.46
N VAL A 142 -1.32 -27.04 5.98
CA VAL A 142 -2.27 -28.01 6.55
C VAL A 142 -3.64 -27.84 5.93
N GLN A 143 -4.34 -28.95 5.72
CA GLN A 143 -5.72 -28.93 5.26
C GLN A 143 -6.65 -28.68 6.45
N ILE A 144 -7.52 -27.66 6.34
CA ILE A 144 -8.46 -27.30 7.43
C ILE A 144 -9.86 -27.94 7.27
N LEU A 145 -10.17 -28.46 6.09
CA LEU A 145 -11.44 -29.15 5.77
C LEU A 145 -11.14 -30.44 5.01
N GLY A 146 -11.60 -31.59 5.51
CA GLY A 146 -11.41 -32.89 4.86
C GLY A 146 -12.28 -33.05 3.60
N GLY A 147 -11.71 -33.67 2.55
CA GLY A 147 -12.38 -34.00 1.30
C GLY A 147 -11.39 -34.30 0.18
N VAL A 148 -11.65 -35.34 -0.61
CA VAL A 148 -10.93 -35.64 -1.87
C VAL A 148 -11.51 -34.77 -2.98
N GLY A 149 -10.66 -33.97 -3.65
CA GLY A 149 -10.99 -32.98 -4.68
C GLY A 149 -12.09 -33.34 -5.69
N SER A 150 -12.90 -32.35 -6.11
CA SER A 150 -13.65 -32.44 -7.37
C SER A 150 -12.71 -32.19 -8.56
N PRO A 151 -12.65 -33.08 -9.56
CA PRO A 151 -11.84 -32.89 -10.77
C PRO A 151 -12.15 -31.61 -11.56
N SER A 152 -13.33 -31.01 -11.33
CA SER A 152 -13.75 -29.77 -11.99
C SER A 152 -12.97 -28.53 -11.56
N ALA A 153 -12.17 -28.59 -10.49
CA ALA A 153 -11.30 -27.49 -10.09
C ALA A 153 -10.03 -27.36 -10.95
N GLU A 154 -9.64 -28.42 -11.67
CA GLU A 154 -8.48 -28.46 -12.55
C GLU A 154 -8.84 -28.25 -14.04
N ALA A 155 -10.13 -28.08 -14.38
CA ALA A 155 -10.66 -28.02 -15.76
C ALA A 155 -10.89 -26.60 -16.27
#